data_AF-A0A8T5GG51-F1
#
_entry.id   AF-A0A8T5GG51-F1
#
_cell.length_a   1.000
_cell.length_b   1.000
_cell.length_c   1.000
_cell.angle_alpha   90.00
_cell.angle_beta   90.00
_cell.angle_gamma   90.00
#
_symmetry.space_group_name_H-M   'P 1'
#
loop_
_entity.id
_entity.type
_entity.pdbx_description
1 polymer ?
#
loop_
_entity_poly.entity_id
_entity_poly.type
_entity_poly.pdbx_seq_one_letter_code
_entity_poly.pdbx_strand_id
1 'polypeptide(L)'
;MKGKKRIAVIDYDNCNFEKCGNYLCEKVCPVNRTGKECITYNNGEKPIISEELCIGCEICQNRCPFNAISIVNINIDLDEPIHSFGKNHFRLHGLPIPKENNTIGLIGRNGIGKTTILKILSGEIIQNFGEKKGIRDKVIEYYRGKEAQTYFEELYAGSEVAIKPQNVEAIKATGKVIDLLKKVDDENRLDSVVGELALEKILDRNAVDLS
;
A
#
# COMPACT_ATOMS: atom_id res chain seq x y z
N MET A 1 -15.18 26.86 9.87
CA MET A 1 -15.55 25.49 10.30
C MET A 1 -15.19 24.54 9.17
N LYS A 2 -14.04 23.86 9.26
CA LYS A 2 -13.64 22.87 8.24
C LYS A 2 -14.57 21.66 8.38
N GLY A 3 -15.23 21.29 7.29
CA GLY A 3 -16.30 20.30 7.27
C GLY A 3 -15.80 18.87 7.47
N LYS A 4 -16.67 17.98 7.95
CA LYS A 4 -16.42 16.54 8.05
C LYS A 4 -15.91 16.02 6.69
N LYS A 5 -14.63 15.60 6.62
CA LYS A 5 -14.08 14.95 5.42
C LYS A 5 -14.64 13.52 5.32
N ARG A 6 -14.97 13.12 4.10
CA ARG A 6 -15.48 11.78 3.79
C ARG A 6 -14.55 11.16 2.77
N ILE A 7 -14.11 9.95 3.04
CA ILE A 7 -13.28 9.21 2.11
C ILE A 7 -14.11 8.06 1.57
N ALA A 8 -14.20 7.96 0.25
CA ALA A 8 -14.84 6.86 -0.43
C ALA A 8 -13.77 6.06 -1.17
N VAL A 9 -13.59 4.81 -0.77
CA VAL A 9 -12.68 3.85 -1.39
C VAL A 9 -13.48 2.75 -2.07
N ILE A 10 -13.07 2.39 -3.27
CA ILE A 10 -13.59 1.29 -4.06
C ILE A 10 -12.43 0.33 -4.33
N ASP A 11 -12.59 -0.90 -3.87
CA ASP A 11 -11.76 -2.02 -4.30
C ASP A 11 -12.22 -2.44 -5.70
N TYR A 12 -11.55 -1.91 -6.72
CA TYR A 12 -11.92 -2.14 -8.11
C TYR A 12 -11.67 -3.57 -8.58
N ASP A 13 -10.77 -4.30 -7.92
CA ASP A 13 -10.49 -5.71 -8.20
C ASP A 13 -11.68 -6.57 -7.76
N ASN A 14 -12.25 -6.26 -6.59
CA ASN A 14 -13.46 -6.93 -6.10
C ASN A 14 -14.77 -6.39 -6.71
N CYS A 15 -14.79 -5.16 -7.22
CA CYS A 15 -15.98 -4.57 -7.80
C CYS A 15 -16.39 -5.26 -9.11
N ASN A 16 -17.57 -5.88 -9.18
CA ASN A 16 -18.15 -6.32 -10.46
C ASN A 16 -19.50 -5.64 -10.70
N PHE A 17 -19.48 -4.52 -11.43
CA PHE A 17 -20.66 -3.67 -11.63
C PHE A 17 -21.72 -4.29 -12.55
N GLU A 18 -21.33 -5.19 -13.46
CA GLU A 18 -22.24 -5.93 -14.33
C GLU A 18 -23.04 -6.95 -13.51
N LYS A 19 -22.34 -7.73 -12.68
CA LYS A 19 -22.95 -8.78 -11.85
C LYS A 19 -23.71 -8.24 -10.64
N CYS A 20 -23.53 -6.99 -10.24
CA CYS A 20 -24.34 -6.38 -9.17
C CYS A 20 -25.69 -5.83 -9.64
N GLY A 21 -26.04 -5.99 -10.93
CA GLY A 21 -27.26 -5.43 -11.51
C GLY A 21 -27.05 -4.06 -12.16
N ASN A 22 -25.90 -3.87 -12.83
CA ASN A 22 -25.49 -2.66 -13.55
C ASN A 22 -25.48 -1.42 -12.64
N TYR A 23 -24.39 -1.27 -11.88
CA TYR A 23 -24.12 -0.12 -11.02
C TYR A 23 -25.16 0.04 -9.89
N LEU A 24 -25.39 -1.02 -9.12
CA LEU A 24 -26.31 -1.00 -7.97
C LEU A 24 -26.04 0.16 -7.01
N CYS A 25 -24.76 0.49 -6.80
CA CYS A 25 -24.33 1.59 -5.94
C CYS A 25 -24.99 2.93 -6.33
N GLU A 26 -25.07 3.25 -7.62
CA GLU A 26 -25.71 4.45 -8.15
C GLU A 26 -27.23 4.42 -7.85
N LYS A 27 -27.89 3.31 -8.18
CA LYS A 27 -29.35 3.13 -8.02
C LYS A 27 -29.85 3.21 -6.58
N VAL A 28 -29.01 2.79 -5.63
CA VAL A 28 -29.35 2.83 -4.18
C VAL A 28 -28.89 4.11 -3.51
N CYS A 29 -28.07 4.94 -4.17
CA CYS A 29 -27.54 6.17 -3.59
C CYS A 29 -28.67 7.20 -3.42
N PRO A 30 -28.94 7.70 -2.20
CA PRO A 30 -29.99 8.68 -1.99
C PRO A 30 -29.68 10.02 -2.66
N VAL A 31 -28.39 10.39 -2.77
CA VAL A 31 -27.98 11.64 -3.43
C VAL A 31 -28.27 11.59 -4.94
N ASN A 32 -27.98 10.45 -5.58
CA ASN A 32 -28.37 10.20 -6.97
C ASN A 32 -29.89 10.23 -7.17
N ARG A 33 -30.66 9.63 -6.24
CA ARG A 33 -32.14 9.67 -6.30
C ARG A 33 -32.74 11.07 -6.21
N THR A 34 -32.01 12.03 -5.65
CA THR A 34 -32.41 13.46 -5.64
C THR A 34 -32.01 14.21 -6.91
N GLY A 35 -31.42 13.53 -7.90
CA GLY A 35 -31.00 14.10 -9.19
C GLY A 35 -29.56 14.64 -9.24
N LYS A 36 -28.72 14.38 -8.22
CA LYS A 36 -27.31 14.82 -8.20
C LYS A 36 -26.35 13.68 -8.56
N GLU A 37 -25.27 13.99 -9.26
CA GLU A 37 -24.29 12.99 -9.71
C GLU A 37 -23.25 12.62 -8.63
N CYS A 38 -23.70 12.02 -7.53
CA CYS A 38 -22.80 11.61 -6.45
C CYS A 38 -21.97 10.37 -6.82
N ILE A 39 -22.58 9.38 -7.46
CA ILE A 39 -21.91 8.21 -8.01
C ILE A 39 -22.07 8.27 -9.52
N THR A 40 -20.96 8.30 -10.23
CA THR A 40 -20.91 8.39 -11.70
C THR A 40 -20.08 7.26 -12.27
N TYR A 41 -20.19 7.05 -13.56
CA TYR A 41 -19.38 6.09 -14.31
C TYR A 41 -19.39 6.52 -15.78
N ASN A 42 -18.32 6.23 -16.49
CA ASN A 42 -18.35 6.26 -17.96
C ASN A 42 -18.85 4.90 -18.45
N ASN A 43 -19.45 4.85 -19.65
CA ASN A 43 -20.02 3.63 -20.20
C ASN A 43 -19.02 2.46 -20.19
N GLY A 44 -19.31 1.43 -19.40
CA GLY A 44 -18.48 0.22 -19.28
C GLY A 44 -17.29 0.35 -18.33
N GLU A 45 -17.08 1.51 -17.70
CA GLU A 45 -16.02 1.72 -16.72
C GLU A 45 -16.51 1.47 -15.29
N LYS A 46 -15.59 1.35 -14.34
CA LYS A 46 -15.91 1.19 -12.92
C LYS A 46 -16.56 2.48 -12.35
N PRO A 47 -17.42 2.37 -11.32
CA PRO A 47 -18.03 3.54 -10.69
C PRO A 47 -17.02 4.41 -9.94
N ILE A 48 -17.29 5.71 -9.92
CA ILE A 48 -16.55 6.73 -9.18
C ILE A 48 -17.51 7.40 -8.20
N ILE A 49 -17.07 7.62 -6.96
CA ILE A 49 -17.85 8.28 -5.91
C ILE A 49 -17.26 9.68 -5.66
N SER A 50 -18.10 10.70 -5.81
CA SER A 50 -17.77 12.07 -5.42
C SER A 50 -17.75 12.21 -3.90
N GLU A 51 -16.57 12.44 -3.33
CA GLU A 51 -16.37 12.65 -1.89
C GLU A 51 -16.99 13.98 -1.39
N GLU A 52 -17.20 14.94 -2.29
CA GLU A 52 -17.85 16.22 -2.01
C GLU A 52 -19.37 16.10 -1.88
N LEU A 53 -19.99 15.31 -2.77
CA LEU A 53 -21.45 15.12 -2.80
C LEU A 53 -21.91 14.00 -1.87
N CYS A 54 -21.05 13.02 -1.59
CA CYS A 54 -21.38 11.89 -0.73
C CYS A 54 -21.77 12.37 0.66
N ILE A 55 -22.96 11.99 1.12
CA ILE A 55 -23.43 12.28 2.48
C ILE A 55 -23.05 11.19 3.49
N GLY A 56 -22.22 10.22 3.07
CA GLY A 56 -21.68 9.15 3.91
C GLY A 56 -22.72 8.31 4.63
N CYS A 57 -23.87 8.07 3.97
CA CYS A 57 -24.97 7.26 4.50
C CYS A 57 -24.71 5.74 4.47
N GLU A 58 -23.59 5.29 3.88
CA GLU A 58 -23.13 3.90 3.82
C GLU A 58 -24.07 2.91 3.11
N ILE A 59 -25.16 3.37 2.47
CA ILE A 59 -26.11 2.51 1.76
C ILE A 59 -25.44 1.74 0.61
N CYS A 60 -24.61 2.41 -0.20
CA CYS A 60 -23.90 1.77 -1.31
C CYS A 60 -22.88 0.71 -0.83
N GLN A 61 -22.22 0.95 0.30
CA GLN A 61 -21.33 -0.01 0.95
C GLN A 61 -22.10 -1.24 1.41
N ASN A 62 -23.16 -1.04 2.19
CA ASN A 62 -23.93 -2.13 2.79
C ASN A 62 -24.74 -2.94 1.77
N ARG A 63 -25.05 -2.36 0.60
CA ARG A 63 -25.75 -3.03 -0.49
C ARG A 63 -24.82 -3.65 -1.53
N CYS A 64 -23.50 -3.40 -1.47
CA CYS A 64 -22.56 -3.97 -2.43
C CYS A 64 -22.41 -5.48 -2.19
N PRO A 65 -22.80 -6.35 -3.14
CA PRO A 65 -22.70 -7.80 -2.93
C PRO A 65 -21.26 -8.33 -2.91
N PHE A 66 -20.29 -7.50 -3.32
CA PHE A 66 -18.87 -7.82 -3.37
C PHE A 66 -18.05 -7.20 -2.23
N ASN A 67 -18.68 -6.43 -1.33
CA ASN A 67 -17.99 -5.63 -0.30
C ASN A 67 -16.87 -4.73 -0.88
N ALA A 68 -17.07 -4.24 -2.10
CA ALA A 68 -16.06 -3.49 -2.84
C ALA A 68 -16.04 -2.00 -2.50
N ILE A 69 -16.96 -1.48 -1.68
CA ILE A 69 -17.06 -0.05 -1.36
C ILE A 69 -16.85 0.14 0.15
N SER A 70 -16.00 1.08 0.52
CA SER A 70 -15.79 1.52 1.90
C SER A 70 -15.98 3.03 1.98
N ILE A 71 -16.90 3.47 2.83
CA ILE A 71 -17.17 4.87 3.13
C ILE A 71 -16.69 5.14 4.55
N VAL A 72 -15.70 6.04 4.67
CA VAL A 72 -15.12 6.41 5.95
C VAL A 72 -15.51 7.85 6.27
N ASN A 73 -16.27 8.02 7.35
CA ASN A 73 -16.63 9.32 7.88
C ASN A 73 -15.56 9.77 8.87
N ILE A 74 -14.75 10.76 8.49
CA ILE A 74 -13.64 11.23 9.30
C ILE A 74 -14.08 12.46 10.09
N ASN A 75 -13.97 12.38 11.42
CA ASN A 75 -14.33 13.46 12.34
C ASN A 75 -13.12 14.32 12.75
N ILE A 76 -11.95 14.04 12.18
CA ILE A 76 -10.71 14.77 12.40
C ILE A 76 -10.25 15.42 11.09
N ASP A 77 -9.50 16.50 11.20
CA ASP A 77 -8.75 17.03 10.08
C ASP A 77 -7.65 16.02 9.74
N LEU A 78 -7.77 15.42 8.56
CA LEU A 78 -6.78 14.51 8.01
C LEU A 78 -5.92 15.28 7.01
N ASP A 79 -4.61 15.20 7.19
CA ASP A 79 -3.63 15.70 6.24
C ASP A 79 -3.81 15.00 4.88
N GLU A 80 -3.30 15.64 3.83
CA GLU A 80 -3.28 15.04 2.50
C GLU A 80 -2.51 13.71 2.51
N PRO A 81 -2.98 12.71 1.73
CA PRO A 81 -2.35 11.40 1.74
C PRO A 81 -0.92 11.49 1.21
N ILE A 82 0.04 10.86 1.88
CA ILE A 82 1.41 10.73 1.36
C ILE A 82 1.46 9.94 0.05
N HIS A 83 0.52 9.01 -0.15
CA HIS A 83 0.39 8.27 -1.39
C HIS A 83 -1.07 7.92 -1.69
N SER A 84 -1.46 8.05 -2.95
CA SER A 84 -2.78 7.69 -3.46
C SER A 84 -2.65 6.92 -4.77
N PHE A 85 -3.39 5.83 -4.93
CA PHE A 85 -3.42 5.07 -6.18
C PHE A 85 -4.43 5.61 -7.20
N GLY A 86 -5.10 6.73 -6.88
CA GLY A 86 -6.07 7.37 -7.76
C GLY A 86 -7.39 7.66 -7.06
N LYS A 87 -8.35 8.19 -7.83
CA LYS A 87 -9.67 8.56 -7.31
C LYS A 87 -10.42 7.32 -6.83
N ASN A 88 -10.89 7.39 -5.59
CA ASN A 88 -11.51 6.27 -4.88
C ASN A 88 -10.66 5.01 -4.76
N HIS A 89 -9.34 5.06 -4.94
CA HIS A 89 -8.48 3.94 -4.56
C HIS A 89 -8.02 4.06 -3.10
N PHE A 90 -7.29 3.05 -2.63
CA PHE A 90 -6.56 3.10 -1.37
C PHE A 90 -5.65 4.34 -1.30
N ARG A 91 -5.60 4.96 -0.11
CA ARG A 91 -4.76 6.11 0.20
C ARG A 91 -4.03 5.87 1.51
N LEU A 92 -2.76 6.26 1.57
CA LEU A 92 -1.92 6.18 2.75
C LEU A 92 -1.66 7.60 3.26
N HIS A 93 -1.87 7.85 4.56
CA HIS A 93 -1.75 9.19 5.16
C HIS A 93 -0.53 9.38 6.06
N GLY A 94 0.11 8.30 6.49
CA GLY A 94 1.27 8.38 7.38
C GLY A 94 2.28 7.28 7.09
N LEU A 95 3.51 7.51 7.52
CA LEU A 95 4.61 6.59 7.34
C LEU A 95 5.39 6.44 8.66
N PRO A 96 5.59 5.22 9.16
CA PRO A 96 6.55 4.97 10.21
C PRO A 96 7.96 5.08 9.63
N ILE A 97 8.75 5.99 10.19
CA ILE A 97 10.10 6.27 9.71
C ILE A 97 11.09 5.37 10.47
N PRO A 98 11.89 4.54 9.79
CA PRO A 98 12.93 3.76 10.43
C PRO A 98 13.95 4.68 11.10
N LYS A 99 14.36 4.27 12.30
CA LYS A 99 15.42 4.92 13.07
C LYS A 99 16.60 3.97 13.11
N GLU A 100 17.81 4.52 12.99
CA GLU A 100 19.03 3.72 13.16
C GLU A 100 19.00 2.96 14.48
N ASN A 101 19.48 1.72 14.44
CA ASN A 101 19.58 0.82 15.60
C ASN A 101 18.24 0.50 16.31
N ASN A 102 17.10 0.79 15.67
CA ASN A 102 15.79 0.51 16.23
C ASN A 102 15.00 -0.48 15.36
N THR A 103 14.25 -1.35 16.02
CA THR A 103 13.27 -2.22 15.34
C THR A 103 11.88 -1.60 15.43
N ILE A 104 11.20 -1.47 14.28
CA ILE A 104 9.82 -0.97 14.22
C ILE A 104 8.88 -2.13 13.86
N GLY A 105 7.91 -2.39 14.74
CA GLY A 105 6.86 -3.37 14.50
C GLY A 105 5.70 -2.77 13.70
N LEU A 106 5.32 -3.39 12.58
CA LEU A 106 4.15 -3.02 11.78
C LEU A 106 3.03 -4.04 11.96
N ILE A 107 2.07 -3.73 12.83
CA ILE A 107 0.96 -4.63 13.18
C ILE A 107 -0.35 -4.09 12.64
N GLY A 108 -1.14 -4.97 12.03
CA GLY A 108 -2.51 -4.68 11.63
C GLY A 108 -3.05 -5.69 10.62
N ARG A 109 -4.32 -5.54 10.24
CA ARG A 109 -5.01 -6.45 9.30
C ARG A 109 -4.39 -6.38 7.90
N ASN A 110 -4.70 -7.35 7.05
CA ASN A 110 -4.33 -7.27 5.64
C ASN A 110 -5.15 -6.17 4.94
N GLY A 111 -4.59 -5.57 3.88
CA GLY A 111 -5.25 -4.50 3.13
C GLY A 111 -5.16 -3.09 3.73
N ILE A 112 -4.46 -2.90 4.86
CA ILE A 112 -4.30 -1.56 5.49
C ILE A 112 -3.10 -0.76 4.96
N GLY A 113 -2.35 -1.29 4.00
CA GLY A 113 -1.18 -0.60 3.42
C GLY A 113 0.19 -1.00 3.97
N LYS A 114 0.33 -2.07 4.77
CA LYS A 114 1.64 -2.55 5.28
C LYS A 114 2.66 -2.78 4.16
N THR A 115 2.26 -3.48 3.10
CA THR A 115 3.12 -3.72 1.94
C THR A 115 3.41 -2.41 1.17
N THR A 116 2.45 -1.49 1.09
CA THR A 116 2.67 -0.16 0.49
C THR A 116 3.70 0.65 1.26
N ILE A 117 3.66 0.61 2.61
CA ILE A 117 4.66 1.25 3.48
C ILE A 117 6.06 0.71 3.17
N LEU A 118 6.22 -0.62 3.13
CA LEU A 118 7.51 -1.25 2.82
C LEU A 118 8.03 -0.84 1.44
N LYS A 119 7.16 -0.81 0.42
CA LYS A 119 7.53 -0.37 -0.94
C LYS A 119 7.92 1.11 -1.02
N ILE A 120 7.32 1.96 -0.19
CA ILE A 120 7.72 3.37 -0.09
C ILE A 120 9.10 3.48 0.57
N LEU A 121 9.29 2.75 1.67
CA LEU A 121 10.56 2.76 2.40
C LEU A 121 11.71 2.15 1.59
N SER A 122 11.45 1.21 0.68
CA SER A 122 12.46 0.68 -0.24
C SER A 122 12.69 1.49 -1.50
N GLY A 123 11.91 2.56 -1.72
CA GLY A 123 12.01 3.39 -2.92
C GLY A 123 11.37 2.77 -4.18
N GLU A 124 10.75 1.59 -4.10
CA GLU A 124 9.95 1.00 -5.18
C GLU A 124 8.74 1.89 -5.54
N ILE A 125 8.14 2.53 -4.53
CA ILE A 125 7.04 3.48 -4.69
C ILE A 125 7.49 4.87 -4.24
N ILE A 126 7.41 5.84 -5.13
CA ILE A 126 7.62 7.25 -4.79
C ILE A 126 6.28 7.85 -4.34
N GLN A 127 6.27 8.45 -3.15
CA GLN A 127 5.13 9.18 -2.60
C GLN A 127 4.67 10.27 -3.58
N ASN A 128 3.36 10.39 -3.77
CA ASN A 128 2.77 11.27 -4.79
C ASN A 128 1.88 12.37 -4.21
N PHE A 129 1.64 12.39 -2.89
CA PHE A 129 0.87 13.43 -2.23
C PHE A 129 -0.52 13.67 -2.86
N GLY A 130 -1.14 12.62 -3.40
CA GLY A 130 -2.43 12.71 -4.10
C GLY A 130 -2.35 13.04 -5.60
N GLU A 131 -1.16 13.32 -6.13
CA GLU A 131 -0.93 13.57 -7.55
C GLU A 131 -0.82 12.27 -8.37
N LYS A 132 -0.87 12.38 -9.71
CA LYS A 132 -0.77 11.22 -10.62
C LYS A 132 0.55 10.46 -10.51
N LYS A 133 1.64 11.15 -10.16
CA LYS A 133 2.99 10.57 -10.11
C LYS A 133 3.80 11.17 -8.98
N GLY A 134 4.58 10.33 -8.30
CA GLY A 134 5.53 10.79 -7.28
C GLY A 134 6.79 11.40 -7.88
N ILE A 135 7.32 12.41 -7.20
CA ILE A 135 8.56 13.11 -7.57
C ILE A 135 9.46 13.13 -6.33
N ARG A 136 10.69 12.60 -6.44
CA ARG A 136 11.63 12.46 -5.32
C ARG A 136 11.91 13.80 -4.62
N ASP A 137 12.13 14.86 -5.41
CA ASP A 137 12.41 16.20 -4.85
C ASP A 137 11.24 16.73 -4.01
N LYS A 138 9.99 16.48 -4.43
CA LYS A 138 8.80 16.84 -3.63
C LYS A 138 8.75 16.06 -2.32
N VAL A 139 9.23 14.81 -2.30
CA VAL A 139 9.30 14.02 -1.06
C VAL A 139 10.31 14.63 -0.09
N ILE A 140 11.51 14.96 -0.56
CA ILE A 140 12.55 15.61 0.26
C ILE A 140 12.03 16.95 0.79
N GLU A 141 11.38 17.75 -0.07
CA GLU A 141 10.77 19.02 0.33
C GLU A 141 9.67 18.85 1.38
N TYR A 142 8.76 17.88 1.19
CA TYR A 142 7.70 17.59 2.14
C TYR A 142 8.21 17.19 3.53
N TYR A 143 9.34 16.48 3.57
CA TYR A 143 9.98 16.06 4.81
C TYR A 143 11.02 17.06 5.34
N ARG A 144 11.21 18.21 4.69
CA ARG A 144 12.19 19.21 5.14
C ARG A 144 11.97 19.62 6.60
N GLY A 145 13.02 19.48 7.41
CA GLY A 145 12.98 19.75 8.85
C GLY A 145 12.26 18.68 9.69
N LYS A 146 11.88 17.54 9.10
CA LYS A 146 11.32 16.37 9.78
C LYS A 146 12.37 15.26 9.86
N GLU A 147 12.18 14.35 10.81
CA GLU A 147 13.06 13.18 11.01
C GLU A 147 13.23 12.30 9.77
N ALA A 148 12.21 12.21 8.91
CA ALA A 148 12.26 11.42 7.68
C ALA A 148 13.14 12.00 6.57
N GLN A 149 13.56 13.26 6.68
CA GLN A 149 14.29 13.94 5.60
C GLN A 149 15.56 13.18 5.25
N THR A 150 16.41 12.93 6.25
CA THR A 150 17.69 12.25 6.10
C THR A 150 17.52 10.86 5.48
N TYR A 151 16.53 10.10 5.96
CA TYR A 151 16.22 8.78 5.40
C TYR A 151 15.93 8.81 3.90
N PHE A 152 15.07 9.72 3.44
CA PHE A 152 14.71 9.80 2.03
C PHE A 152 15.82 10.41 1.16
N GLU A 153 16.64 11.31 1.70
CA GLU A 153 17.83 11.82 1.03
C GLU A 153 18.83 10.70 0.75
N GLU A 154 19.13 9.87 1.75
CA GLU A 154 20.02 8.71 1.63
C GLU A 154 19.45 7.65 0.69
N LEU A 155 18.17 7.29 0.86
CA LEU A 155 17.49 6.33 0.00
C LEU A 155 17.55 6.74 -1.48
N TYR A 156 17.32 8.02 -1.78
CA TYR A 156 17.34 8.51 -3.16
C TYR A 156 18.75 8.79 -3.69
N ALA A 157 19.74 8.96 -2.80
CA ALA A 157 21.16 9.01 -3.15
C ALA A 157 21.72 7.63 -3.53
N GLY A 158 21.02 6.54 -3.18
CA GLY A 158 21.35 5.19 -3.64
C GLY A 158 21.61 4.18 -2.53
N SER A 159 21.21 4.46 -1.28
CA SER A 159 21.31 3.47 -0.21
C SER A 159 20.56 2.17 -0.56
N GLU A 160 21.17 1.04 -0.22
CA GLU A 160 20.60 -0.28 -0.47
C GLU A 160 19.58 -0.64 0.61
N VAL A 161 18.46 -1.23 0.20
CA VAL A 161 17.41 -1.70 1.10
C VAL A 161 17.14 -3.17 0.81
N ALA A 162 17.40 -4.03 1.78
CA ALA A 162 17.06 -5.45 1.71
C ALA A 162 15.60 -5.67 2.11
N ILE A 163 14.81 -6.28 1.22
CA ILE A 163 13.42 -6.67 1.51
C ILE A 163 13.27 -8.18 1.36
N LYS A 164 12.74 -8.82 2.41
CA LYS A 164 12.24 -10.19 2.29
C LYS A 164 10.83 -10.16 1.69
N PRO A 165 10.60 -10.74 0.49
CA PRO A 165 9.29 -10.72 -0.14
C PRO A 165 8.26 -11.48 0.70
N GLN A 166 7.00 -11.03 0.64
CA GLN A 166 5.91 -11.66 1.38
C GLN A 166 5.62 -13.10 0.89
N ASN A 167 5.75 -13.34 -0.42
CA ASN A 167 5.64 -14.68 -1.00
C ASN A 167 7.04 -15.26 -1.21
N VAL A 168 7.47 -16.14 -0.32
CA VAL A 168 8.78 -16.80 -0.37
C VAL A 168 8.82 -17.86 -1.49
N GLU A 169 7.70 -18.49 -1.82
CA GLU A 169 7.61 -19.49 -2.91
C GLU A 169 7.85 -18.87 -4.30
N ALA A 170 7.62 -17.57 -4.44
CA ALA A 170 7.90 -16.85 -5.67
C ALA A 170 9.42 -16.67 -5.92
N ILE A 171 10.28 -16.94 -4.93
CA ILE A 171 11.73 -16.87 -5.07
C ILE A 171 12.19 -18.04 -5.93
N LYS A 172 12.49 -17.76 -7.20
CA LYS A 172 13.07 -18.73 -8.13
C LYS A 172 14.57 -18.82 -7.90
N ALA A 173 14.97 -19.54 -6.87
CA ALA A 173 16.37 -19.85 -6.59
C ALA A 173 16.74 -21.24 -7.13
N THR A 174 17.85 -21.34 -7.84
CA THR A 174 18.37 -22.60 -8.36
C THR A 174 19.83 -22.76 -7.97
N GLY A 175 20.23 -24.01 -7.67
CA GLY A 175 21.59 -24.34 -7.24
C GLY A 175 21.67 -24.63 -5.74
N LYS A 176 22.89 -24.85 -5.24
CA LYS A 176 23.10 -25.17 -3.82
C LYS A 176 22.86 -23.94 -2.95
N VAL A 177 22.30 -24.17 -1.76
CA VAL A 177 22.04 -23.11 -0.78
C VAL A 177 23.32 -22.33 -0.45
N ILE A 178 24.44 -23.03 -0.23
CA ILE A 178 25.72 -22.39 0.08
C ILE A 178 26.21 -21.45 -1.02
N ASP A 179 26.03 -21.80 -2.28
CA ASP A 179 26.47 -20.97 -3.42
C ASP A 179 25.60 -19.72 -3.57
N LEU A 180 24.32 -19.83 -3.22
CA LEU A 180 23.41 -18.70 -3.21
C LEU A 180 23.72 -17.73 -2.06
N LEU A 181 23.96 -18.26 -0.86
CA LEU A 181 24.29 -17.45 0.31
C LEU A 181 25.65 -16.74 0.15
N LYS A 182 26.66 -17.40 -0.41
CA LYS A 182 27.97 -16.80 -0.70
C LYS A 182 27.91 -15.64 -1.69
N LYS A 183 26.93 -15.63 -2.61
CA LYS A 183 26.76 -14.56 -3.60
C LYS A 183 26.20 -13.27 -3.01
N VAL A 184 25.53 -13.36 -1.86
CA VAL A 184 24.85 -12.22 -1.20
C VAL A 184 25.51 -11.87 0.13
N ASP A 185 26.62 -12.54 0.48
CA ASP A 185 27.35 -12.27 1.72
C ASP A 185 28.33 -11.12 1.50
N ASP A 186 27.83 -9.90 1.65
CA ASP A 186 28.63 -8.68 1.47
C ASP A 186 29.46 -8.32 2.72
N GLU A 187 29.11 -8.87 3.89
CA GLU A 187 29.74 -8.54 5.19
C GLU A 187 30.61 -9.67 5.77
N ASN A 188 30.82 -10.78 5.04
CA ASN A 188 31.49 -11.99 5.54
C ASN A 188 30.87 -12.54 6.83
N ARG A 189 29.53 -12.49 6.93
CA ARG A 189 28.78 -12.91 8.13
C ARG A 189 28.12 -14.27 7.96
N LEU A 190 28.36 -14.95 6.84
CA LEU A 190 27.71 -16.22 6.52
C LEU A 190 27.82 -17.25 7.64
N ASP A 191 29.02 -17.52 8.15
CA ASP A 191 29.23 -18.56 9.17
C ASP A 191 28.47 -18.27 10.47
N SER A 192 28.43 -16.99 10.89
CA SER A 192 27.67 -16.55 12.07
C SER A 192 26.17 -16.74 11.86
N VAL A 193 25.65 -16.30 10.71
CA VAL A 193 24.21 -16.38 10.39
C VAL A 193 23.77 -17.84 10.22
N VAL A 194 24.60 -18.69 9.61
CA VAL A 194 24.34 -20.12 9.47
C VAL A 194 24.23 -20.79 10.84
N GLY A 195 25.12 -20.46 11.77
CA GLY A 195 25.06 -20.99 13.14
C GLY A 195 23.85 -20.51 13.92
N GLU A 196 23.51 -19.22 13.83
CA GLU A 196 22.34 -18.65 14.52
C GLU A 196 21.00 -19.22 13.99
N LEU A 197 20.91 -19.45 12.69
CA LEU A 197 19.70 -19.97 12.03
C LEU A 197 19.70 -21.50 11.87
N ALA A 198 20.74 -22.20 12.36
CA ALA A 198 20.92 -23.65 12.29
C ALA A 198 20.77 -24.23 10.87
N LEU A 199 21.43 -23.60 9.90
CA LEU A 199 21.29 -23.93 8.46
C LEU A 199 22.29 -24.98 7.97
N GLU A 200 23.18 -25.51 8.81
CA GLU A 200 24.31 -26.36 8.41
C GLU A 200 23.88 -27.60 7.62
N LYS A 201 22.73 -28.18 7.99
CA LYS A 201 22.18 -29.40 7.36
C LYS A 201 21.56 -29.18 5.99
N ILE A 202 21.31 -27.92 5.60
CA ILE A 202 20.67 -27.57 4.33
C ILE A 202 21.61 -26.89 3.33
N LEU A 203 22.83 -26.52 3.74
CA LEU A 203 23.79 -25.81 2.89
C LEU A 203 24.11 -26.54 1.58
N ASP A 204 24.25 -27.86 1.64
CA ASP A 204 24.57 -28.70 0.47
C ASP A 204 23.35 -29.09 -0.37
N ARG A 205 22.14 -28.79 0.09
CA ARG A 205 20.90 -29.08 -0.64
C ARG A 205 20.68 -28.10 -1.78
N ASN A 206 19.92 -28.52 -2.78
CA ASN A 206 19.43 -27.60 -3.80
C ASN A 206 18.30 -26.75 -3.23
N ALA A 207 18.27 -25.46 -3.59
CA ALA A 207 17.22 -24.54 -3.13
C ALA A 207 15.81 -24.99 -3.54
N VAL A 208 15.68 -25.73 -4.66
CA VAL A 208 14.40 -26.26 -5.14
C VAL A 208 13.87 -27.40 -4.26
N ASP A 209 14.74 -28.08 -3.51
CA ASP A 209 14.40 -29.24 -2.68
C ASP A 209 14.12 -28.86 -1.22
N LEU A 210 14.08 -27.56 -0.91
CA LEU A 210 13.78 -27.06 0.43
C LEU A 210 12.27 -27.11 0.69
N SER A 211 11.92 -27.56 1.89
CA SER A 211 10.55 -27.61 2.44
C SER A 211 10.18 -26.35 3.20
#